data_AF-A0A2K3J0J1-F1
#
_entry.id   AF-A0A2K3J0J1-F1
#
_cell.length_a   1.000
_cell.length_b   1.000
_cell.length_c   1.000
_cell.angle_alpha   90.00
_cell.angle_beta   90.00
_cell.angle_gamma   90.00
#
_symmetry.space_group_name_H-M   'P 1'
#
loop_
_entity.id
_entity.type
_entity.pdbx_description
1 polymer ?
#
loop_
_entity_poly.entity_id
_entity_poly.type
_entity_poly.pdbx_seq_one_letter_code
_entity_poly.pdbx_strand_id
1 'polypeptide(L)' 'MDESARIKKDLIMYEENIKNIEKINLDDTQKKIIKLASQYYEDSKYYYSKKDFFTAFGCINYAHGLLDSIIKF' A
#
# COMPACT_ATOMS: atom_id res chain seq x y z
N MET A 1 11.11 -17.92 -1.26
CA MET A 1 11.12 -16.45 -1.06
C MET A 1 10.74 -16.23 0.38
N ASP A 2 11.53 -15.50 1.16
CA ASP A 2 11.19 -15.18 2.55
C ASP A 2 9.99 -14.20 2.54
N GLU A 3 8.87 -14.60 3.14
CA GLU A 3 7.62 -13.84 3.21
C GLU A 3 7.87 -12.44 3.80
N SER A 4 8.77 -12.38 4.79
CA SER A 4 9.19 -11.15 5.45
C SER A 4 9.94 -10.20 4.50
N ALA A 5 10.82 -10.75 3.67
CA ALA A 5 11.57 -9.97 2.68
C ALA A 5 10.65 -9.44 1.57
N ARG A 6 9.63 -10.23 1.18
CA ARG A 6 8.64 -9.81 0.18
C ARG A 6 7.81 -8.63 0.69
N ILE A 7 7.24 -8.72 1.90
CA ILE A 7 6.42 -7.64 2.48
C ILE A 7 7.24 -6.35 2.62
N LYS A 8 8.50 -6.43 3.08
CA LYS A 8 9.40 -5.26 3.14
C LYS A 8 9.59 -4.59 1.78
N LYS A 9 9.79 -5.39 0.72
CA LYS A 9 9.91 -4.87 -0.63
C LYS A 9 8.61 -4.17 -1.06
N ASP A 10 7.47 -4.79 -0.79
CA ASP A 10 6.16 -4.23 -1.18
C ASP A 10 5.82 -2.94 -0.40
N LEU A 11 6.24 -2.83 0.87
CA LEU A 11 6.13 -1.59 1.67
C LEU A 11 6.95 -0.45 1.05
N ILE A 12 8.20 -0.71 0.64
CA ILE A 12 9.05 0.29 -0.03
C ILE A 12 8.42 0.70 -1.36
N MET A 13 7.95 -0.26 -2.15
CA MET A 13 7.30 0.03 -3.43
C MET A 13 6.05 0.91 -3.26
N TYR A 14 5.28 0.71 -2.19
CA TYR A 14 4.12 1.55 -1.88
C TYR A 14 4.52 3.00 -1.62
N GLU A 15 5.57 3.22 -0.82
CA GLU A 15 6.11 4.55 -0.52
C GLU A 15 6.66 5.29 -1.76
N GLU A 16 7.21 4.55 -2.72
CA GLU A 16 7.67 5.13 -3.98
C GLU A 16 6.48 5.53 -4.88
N ASN A 17 5.47 4.67 -4.98
CA ASN A 17 4.30 4.92 -5.81
C ASN A 17 3.42 6.06 -5.29
N ILE A 18 3.24 6.17 -3.98
CA ILE A 18 2.41 7.23 -3.39
C ILE A 18 2.98 8.63 -3.66
N LYS A 19 4.31 8.79 -3.64
CA LYS A 19 5.00 10.05 -3.98
C LYS A 19 4.78 10.47 -5.43
N ASN A 20 4.54 9.51 -6.33
CA ASN A 20 4.23 9.80 -7.72
C ASN A 20 2.77 10.25 -7.89
N ILE A 21 1.85 9.70 -7.11
CA ILE A 21 0.44 10.07 -7.10
C ILE A 21 0.20 11.48 -6.57
N GLU A 22 0.97 11.92 -5.56
CA GLU A 22 0.86 13.28 -5.00
C GLU A 22 1.12 14.40 -6.04
N LYS A 23 1.70 14.05 -7.20
CA LYS A 23 1.96 14.97 -8.31
C LYS A 23 0.78 15.10 -9.28
N ILE A 24 -0.27 14.30 -9.12
CA ILE A 24 -1.42 14.24 -10.02
C ILE A 24 -2.60 14.98 -9.39
N ASN A 25 -3.41 15.65 -10.22
CA ASN A 25 -4.68 16.22 -9.75
C ASN A 25 -5.70 15.11 -9.54
N LEU A 26 -6.09 14.91 -8.30
CA LEU A 26 -7.02 13.86 -7.87
C LEU A 26 -8.38 14.46 -7.53
N ASP A 27 -9.45 13.80 -7.95
CA ASP A 27 -10.80 14.10 -7.48
C ASP A 27 -11.04 13.59 -6.05
N ASP A 28 -12.14 13.99 -5.43
CA ASP A 28 -12.44 13.66 -4.04
C ASP A 28 -12.70 12.16 -3.81
N THR A 29 -13.13 11.42 -4.83
CA THR A 29 -13.27 9.96 -4.77
C THR A 29 -11.89 9.30 -4.79
N GLN A 30 -11.00 9.74 -5.68
CA GLN A 30 -9.64 9.24 -5.76
C GLN A 30 -8.86 9.53 -4.47
N LYS A 31 -9.03 10.72 -3.86
CA LYS A 31 -8.44 11.05 -2.55
C LYS A 31 -8.90 10.10 -1.44
N LYS A 32 -10.18 9.70 -1.44
CA LYS A 32 -10.71 8.72 -0.46
C LYS A 32 -10.09 7.33 -0.67
N ILE A 33 -9.91 6.91 -1.92
CA ILE A 33 -9.25 5.65 -2.27
C ILE A 33 -7.80 5.65 -1.81
N ILE A 34 -7.07 6.74 -2.07
CA ILE A 34 -5.68 6.90 -1.62
C ILE A 34 -5.56 6.90 -0.10
N LYS A 35 -6.48 7.59 0.58
CA LYS A 35 -6.55 7.56 2.04
C LYS A 35 -6.76 6.14 2.56
N LEU A 36 -7.66 5.38 1.96
CA LEU A 36 -7.90 3.99 2.31
C LEU A 36 -6.66 3.11 2.06
N ALA A 37 -6.01 3.28 0.92
CA ALA A 37 -4.77 2.58 0.60
C ALA A 37 -3.68 2.86 1.66
N SER A 38 -3.58 4.11 2.11
CA SER A 38 -2.61 4.51 3.13
C SER A 38 -2.91 3.86 4.48
N GLN A 39 -4.19 3.73 4.85
CA GLN A 39 -4.61 3.01 6.06
C GLN A 39 -4.19 1.53 6.01
N TYR A 40 -4.40 0.86 4.88
CA TYR A 40 -3.96 -0.53 4.70
C TYR A 40 -2.44 -0.69 4.68
N TYR A 41 -1.69 0.30 4.18
CA TYR A 41 -0.24 0.32 4.30
C TYR A 41 0.22 0.44 5.77
N GLU A 42 -0.42 1.29 6.57
CA GLU A 42 -0.15 1.38 8.02
C GLU A 42 -0.51 0.08 8.75
N ASP A 43 -1.64 -0.55 8.40
CA ASP A 43 -2.03 -1.85 8.95
C ASP A 43 -1.00 -2.92 8.60
N SER A 44 -0.49 -2.92 7.36
CA SER A 44 0.57 -3.85 6.96
C SER A 44 1.83 -3.69 7.82
N LYS A 45 2.29 -2.45 8.06
CA LYS A 45 3.42 -2.18 8.98
C LYS A 45 3.13 -2.66 10.39
N TYR A 46 1.91 -2.44 10.88
CA TYR A 46 1.49 -2.89 12.20
C TYR A 46 1.57 -4.41 12.32
N TYR A 47 0.92 -5.16 11.44
CA TYR A 47 0.93 -6.62 11.47
C TYR A 47 2.32 -7.21 11.22
N TYR A 48 3.12 -6.57 10.35
CA TYR A 48 4.51 -6.95 10.13
C TYR A 48 5.33 -6.83 11.42
N SER A 49 5.16 -5.75 12.19
CA SER A 49 5.84 -5.56 13.49
C SER A 49 5.45 -6.62 14.53
N LYS A 50 4.24 -7.17 14.42
CA LYS A 50 3.73 -8.27 15.25
C LYS A 50 4.14 -9.66 14.78
N LYS A 51 4.92 -9.76 13.68
CA LYS A 51 5.27 -11.01 13.00
C LYS A 51 4.07 -11.77 12.44
N ASP A 52 2.93 -11.10 12.27
CA ASP A 52 1.77 -11.64 11.55
C ASP A 52 1.94 -11.33 10.05
N PHE A 53 2.76 -12.16 9.39
CA PHE A 53 3.12 -11.93 7.99
C PHE A 53 1.96 -12.19 7.02
N PHE A 54 1.05 -13.11 7.35
CA PHE A 54 -0.11 -13.39 6.50
C PHE A 54 -1.04 -12.19 6.41
N THR A 55 -1.41 -11.61 7.56
CA THR A 55 -2.26 -10.42 7.60
C THR A 55 -1.53 -9.22 7.00
N ALA A 56 -0.24 -9.03 7.32
CA ALA A 56 0.56 -7.96 6.75
C ALA A 56 0.64 -8.03 5.21
N PHE A 57 0.79 -9.24 4.66
CA PHE A 57 0.81 -9.47 3.22
C PHE A 57 -0.55 -9.17 2.57
N GLY A 58 -1.65 -9.56 3.21
CA GLY A 58 -3.00 -9.20 2.77
C GLY A 58 -3.20 -7.68 2.72
N CYS A 59 -2.80 -6.98 3.77
CA CYS A 59 -2.92 -5.54 3.87
C CYS A 59 -2.14 -4.80 2.78
N ILE A 60 -0.87 -5.17 2.54
CA ILE A 60 -0.05 -4.47 1.52
C ILE A 60 -0.54 -4.74 0.09
N ASN A 61 -1.01 -5.96 -0.19
CA ASN A 61 -1.59 -6.27 -1.51
C ASN A 61 -2.88 -5.48 -1.76
N TYR A 62 -3.72 -5.31 -0.73
CA TYR A 62 -4.92 -4.50 -0.86
C TYR A 62 -4.58 -3.02 -1.06
N ALA A 63 -3.58 -2.50 -0.34
CA ALA A 63 -3.07 -1.14 -0.52
C ALA A 63 -2.58 -0.90 -1.96
N HIS A 64 -1.81 -1.84 -2.52
CA HIS A 64 -1.37 -1.79 -3.92
C HIS A 64 -2.53 -1.86 -4.90
N GLY A 65 -3.48 -2.79 -4.72
CA GLY A 65 -4.64 -2.89 -5.60
C GLY A 65 -5.50 -1.61 -5.64
N LEU A 66 -5.64 -0.93 -4.50
CA LEU A 66 -6.28 0.38 -4.45
C LEU A 66 -5.46 1.44 -5.20
N LEU A 67 -4.13 1.43 -5.04
CA LEU A 67 -3.22 2.37 -5.70
C LEU A 67 -3.24 2.20 -7.22
N ASP A 68 -3.16 0.96 -7.69
CA ASP A 68 -3.19 0.57 -9.11
C ASP A 68 -4.53 0.95 -9.75
N SER A 69 -5.63 0.98 -8.99
CA SER A 69 -6.92 1.47 -9.50
C SER A 69 -6.92 2.96 -9.85
N ILE A 70 -5.97 3.72 -9.29
CA ILE A 70 -5.78 5.16 -9.52
C ILE A 70 -4.70 5.41 -10.56
N ILE A 71 -3.58 4.66 -10.50
CA ILE A 71 -2.49 4.73 -11.47
C ILE A 71 -2.95 3.99 -12.74
N LYS A 72 -3.62 4.71 -13.64
CA LYS A 72 -3.84 4.20 -15.00
C LYS A 72 -2.48 4.11 -15.70
N PHE A 73 -2.00 2.90 -15.92
CA PHE A 73 -0.97 2.61 -16.92
C PHE A 73 -1.53 2.77 -18.33
#